data_AF-J4TIZ4-F1
#
_entry.id   AF-J4TIZ4-F1
#
_cell.length_a   1.000
_cell.length_b   1.000
_cell.length_c   1.000
_cell.angle_alpha   90.00
_cell.angle_beta   90.00
_cell.angle_gamma   90.00
#
_symmetry.space_group_name_H-M   'P 1'
#
loop_
_entity.id
_entity.type
_entity.pdbx_description
1 polymer ?
#
loop_
_entity_poly.entity_id
_entity_poly.type
_entity_poly.pdbx_seq_one_letter_code
_entity_poly.pdbx_strand_id
1 'polypeptide(L)'
;MIGHADFTHQSITMATHLNPNQVQLADVYGGREHVKDLSGWEGETTKNATDKKPSIGEDDYKADLDSVNLIGRMQKGQSYDQAISSYYADLQKDSSQREREFLKNKDWKQVKGTIYAGVAPADILRKGEASIKEYIEEKYPEVSTFLNRLEAVAD
;
A
#
# COMPACT_ATOMS: atom_id res chain seq x y z
N MET A 1 -15.25 2.71 -12.16
CA MET A 1 -16.32 2.63 -11.14
C MET A 1 -15.82 3.32 -9.88
N ILE A 2 -16.67 4.03 -9.15
CA ILE A 2 -16.32 4.54 -7.81
C ILE A 2 -16.49 3.36 -6.85
N GLY A 3 -15.43 2.59 -6.60
CA GLY A 3 -15.42 1.50 -5.62
C GLY A 3 -15.35 2.04 -4.18
N HIS A 4 -15.87 1.31 -3.21
CA HIS A 4 -15.67 1.60 -1.79
C HIS A 4 -14.49 0.79 -1.26
N ALA A 5 -13.83 1.26 -0.20
CA ALA A 5 -12.79 0.47 0.45
C ALA A 5 -13.36 -0.87 0.95
N ASP A 6 -12.60 -1.96 0.81
CA ASP A 6 -12.93 -3.20 1.50
C ASP A 6 -12.69 -2.99 3.00
N PHE A 7 -13.80 -2.86 3.74
CA PHE A 7 -13.76 -2.61 5.17
C PHE A 7 -13.13 -3.76 5.96
N THR A 8 -13.34 -5.01 5.52
CA THR A 8 -12.78 -6.18 6.21
C THR A 8 -11.28 -6.29 5.97
N HIS A 9 -10.83 -6.05 4.74
CA HIS A 9 -9.42 -5.94 4.39
C HIS A 9 -8.75 -4.83 5.22
N GLN A 10 -9.29 -3.61 5.18
CA GLN A 10 -8.77 -2.47 5.95
C GLN A 10 -8.65 -2.78 7.44
N SER A 11 -9.67 -3.41 8.02
CA SER A 11 -9.69 -3.75 9.44
C SER A 11 -8.59 -4.75 9.83
N ILE A 12 -8.36 -5.79 9.01
CA ILE A 12 -7.33 -6.79 9.31
C ILE A 12 -5.92 -6.24 9.09
N THR A 13 -5.72 -5.40 8.07
CA THR A 13 -4.46 -4.69 7.81
C THR A 13 -4.12 -3.77 8.98
N MET A 14 -5.08 -2.97 9.45
CA MET A 14 -4.89 -2.13 10.64
C MET A 14 -4.63 -2.94 11.92
N ALA A 15 -5.36 -4.04 12.13
CA ALA A 15 -5.13 -4.93 13.28
C ALA A 15 -3.72 -5.51 13.27
N THR A 16 -3.20 -5.89 12.10
CA THR A 16 -1.83 -6.38 11.93
C THR A 16 -0.80 -5.30 12.30
N HIS A 17 -1.05 -4.04 11.95
CA HIS A 17 -0.20 -2.90 12.32
C HIS A 17 -0.19 -2.59 13.82
N LEU A 18 -1.31 -2.82 14.51
CA LEU A 18 -1.51 -2.45 15.92
C LEU A 18 -1.23 -3.59 16.91
N ASN A 19 -1.10 -4.84 16.45
CA ASN A 19 -0.86 -5.99 17.31
C ASN A 19 0.57 -5.98 17.89
N PRO A 20 0.75 -5.81 19.22
CA PRO A 20 2.08 -5.67 19.81
C PRO A 20 2.83 -7.00 20.03
N ASN A 21 2.15 -8.17 20.08
CA ASN A 21 2.72 -9.37 20.72
C ASN A 21 2.23 -10.72 20.15
N GLN A 22 2.52 -11.05 18.90
CA GLN A 22 2.49 -12.45 18.46
C GLN A 22 3.72 -12.78 17.63
N VAL A 23 4.25 -14.00 17.81
CA VAL A 23 5.12 -14.65 16.82
C VAL A 23 4.28 -14.78 15.57
N GLN A 24 4.52 -13.91 14.61
CA GLN A 24 3.80 -13.87 13.34
C GLN A 24 4.65 -14.56 12.27
N LEU A 25 4.03 -14.97 11.16
CA LEU A 25 4.77 -15.36 9.95
C LEU A 25 5.85 -14.30 9.60
N ALA A 26 5.66 -13.04 10.00
CA ALA A 26 6.63 -11.95 9.97
C ALA A 26 8.05 -12.26 10.47
N ASP A 27 8.16 -12.97 11.58
CA ASP A 27 9.46 -13.31 12.15
C ASP A 27 10.20 -14.36 11.28
N VAL A 28 9.49 -15.01 10.36
CA VAL A 28 10.00 -15.98 9.37
C VAL A 28 10.18 -15.36 7.97
N TYR A 29 9.40 -14.34 7.62
CA TYR A 29 9.35 -13.74 6.28
C TYR A 29 10.19 -12.46 6.11
N GLY A 30 11.03 -12.07 7.08
CA GLY A 30 11.97 -10.94 6.91
C GLY A 30 11.81 -9.77 7.89
N GLY A 31 10.98 -9.89 8.92
CA GLY A 31 10.86 -8.94 10.02
C GLY A 31 9.50 -8.26 10.15
N ARG A 32 9.29 -7.55 11.25
CA ARG A 32 7.96 -7.04 11.66
C ARG A 32 7.46 -5.82 10.89
N GLU A 33 8.34 -4.89 10.51
CA GLU A 33 7.97 -3.76 9.64
C GLU A 33 7.61 -4.26 8.23
N HIS A 34 8.29 -5.31 7.76
CA HIS A 34 7.97 -5.94 6.49
C HIS A 34 6.55 -6.53 6.49
N VAL A 35 6.09 -7.18 7.57
CA VAL A 35 4.73 -7.74 7.60
C VAL A 35 3.60 -6.72 7.70
N LYS A 36 3.88 -5.54 8.23
CA LYS A 36 2.89 -4.46 8.24
C LYS A 36 2.52 -4.05 6.82
N ASP A 37 3.51 -3.73 6.00
CA ASP A 37 3.29 -3.40 4.60
C ASP A 37 2.81 -4.61 3.80
N LEU A 38 3.35 -5.80 4.07
CA LEU A 38 2.95 -7.05 3.43
C LEU A 38 1.49 -7.45 3.69
N SER A 39 0.91 -7.02 4.81
CA SER A 39 -0.50 -7.25 5.13
C SER A 39 -1.48 -6.34 4.39
N GLY A 40 -0.96 -5.34 3.67
CA GLY A 40 -1.75 -4.44 2.83
C GLY A 40 -1.06 -4.21 1.49
N TRP A 41 -0.74 -2.94 1.18
CA TRP A 41 -0.30 -2.53 -0.15
C TRP A 41 0.88 -3.35 -0.70
N GLU A 42 1.86 -3.76 0.10
CA GLU A 42 2.98 -4.56 -0.41
C GLU A 42 2.52 -5.99 -0.77
N GLY A 43 1.62 -6.58 0.01
CA GLY A 43 1.06 -7.91 -0.28
C GLY A 43 0.23 -7.94 -1.56
N GLU A 44 -0.57 -6.89 -1.78
CA GLU A 44 -1.46 -6.79 -2.95
C GLU A 44 -0.75 -6.30 -4.22
N THR A 45 0.40 -5.62 -4.09
CA THR A 45 1.18 -5.13 -5.23
C THR A 45 2.41 -5.96 -5.58
N THR A 46 2.78 -6.94 -4.77
CA THR A 46 4.00 -7.76 -4.97
C THR A 46 3.74 -9.25 -4.85
N LYS A 47 4.74 -10.05 -5.21
CA LYS A 47 4.76 -11.50 -4.93
C LYS A 47 5.48 -11.84 -3.62
N ASN A 48 5.75 -10.85 -2.77
CA ASN A 48 6.52 -11.05 -1.55
C ASN A 48 5.74 -11.87 -0.51
N ALA A 49 4.41 -11.81 -0.54
CA ALA A 49 3.54 -12.54 0.38
C ALA A 49 3.29 -13.98 -0.07
N THR A 50 3.04 -14.17 -1.37
CA THR A 50 2.75 -15.48 -1.98
C THR A 50 3.17 -15.49 -3.44
N ASP A 51 3.32 -16.69 -4.04
CA ASP A 51 3.56 -16.84 -5.49
C ASP A 51 2.34 -16.47 -6.36
N LYS A 52 1.22 -16.05 -5.75
CA LYS A 52 0.03 -15.62 -6.51
C LYS A 52 0.31 -14.33 -7.27
N LYS A 53 -0.45 -14.13 -8.33
CA LYS A 53 -0.43 -12.88 -9.07
C LYS A 53 -0.92 -11.74 -8.14
N PRO A 54 -0.19 -10.61 -8.04
CA PRO A 54 -0.66 -9.43 -7.33
C PRO A 54 -2.00 -8.95 -7.90
N SER A 55 -2.86 -8.44 -7.04
CA SER A 55 -4.22 -8.00 -7.34
C SER A 55 -4.54 -6.83 -6.44
N ILE A 56 -4.71 -5.62 -6.99
CA ILE A 56 -5.02 -4.44 -6.19
C ILE A 56 -6.19 -3.70 -6.83
N GLY A 57 -7.38 -4.19 -6.52
CA GLY A 57 -8.64 -3.58 -6.94
C GLY A 57 -8.81 -2.17 -6.39
N GLU A 58 -9.83 -1.46 -6.86
CA GLU A 58 -10.13 -0.10 -6.35
C GLU A 58 -10.53 -0.11 -4.86
N ASP A 59 -11.10 -1.23 -4.39
CA ASP A 59 -11.46 -1.52 -3.01
C ASP A 59 -10.22 -1.76 -2.13
N ASP A 60 -9.31 -2.65 -2.55
CA ASP A 60 -8.06 -2.92 -1.83
C ASP A 60 -7.12 -1.69 -1.86
N TYR A 61 -7.03 -1.00 -3.00
CA TYR A 61 -6.31 0.27 -3.15
C TYR A 61 -6.71 1.27 -2.06
N LYS A 62 -8.02 1.43 -1.82
CA LYS A 62 -8.51 2.34 -0.77
C LYS A 62 -8.25 1.76 0.61
N ALA A 63 -8.55 0.49 0.82
CA ALA A 63 -8.35 -0.17 2.11
C ALA A 63 -6.89 -0.04 2.58
N ASP A 64 -5.94 -0.27 1.69
CA ASP A 64 -4.51 -0.24 1.97
C ASP A 64 -3.98 1.15 2.29
N LEU A 65 -4.27 2.13 1.42
CA LEU A 65 -3.83 3.51 1.63
C LEU A 65 -4.52 4.12 2.87
N ASP A 66 -5.82 3.86 3.05
CA ASP A 66 -6.58 4.35 4.19
C ASP A 66 -6.06 3.72 5.49
N SER A 67 -5.69 2.43 5.49
CA SER A 67 -5.10 1.76 6.66
C SER A 67 -3.81 2.46 7.11
N VAL A 68 -2.88 2.69 6.19
CA VAL A 68 -1.61 3.38 6.51
C VAL A 68 -1.86 4.79 7.04
N ASN A 69 -2.79 5.53 6.43
CA ASN A 69 -3.12 6.89 6.84
C ASN A 69 -3.75 6.97 8.23
N LEU A 70 -4.73 6.10 8.50
CA LEU A 70 -5.39 6.03 9.81
C LEU A 70 -4.41 5.63 10.91
N ILE A 71 -3.53 4.66 10.65
CA ILE A 71 -2.47 4.28 11.58
C ILE A 71 -1.50 5.46 11.83
N GLY A 72 -1.08 6.16 10.77
CA GLY A 72 -0.22 7.34 10.90
C GLY A 72 -0.85 8.47 11.74
N ARG A 73 -2.18 8.65 11.63
CA ARG A 73 -2.95 9.57 12.49
C ARG A 73 -3.02 9.10 13.94
N MET A 74 -3.27 7.81 14.17
CA MET A 74 -3.30 7.22 15.51
C MET A 74 -1.94 7.30 16.22
N GLN A 75 -0.85 7.07 15.50
CA GLN A 75 0.52 7.21 16.00
C GLN A 75 0.84 8.66 16.42
N LYS A 76 0.14 9.66 15.87
CA LYS A 76 0.22 11.07 16.25
C LYS A 76 -0.69 11.43 17.44
N GLY A 77 -1.34 10.44 18.06
CA GLY A 77 -2.10 10.58 19.31
C GLY A 77 -3.61 10.65 19.16
N GLN A 78 -4.16 10.48 17.95
CA GLN A 78 -5.61 10.40 17.76
C GLN A 78 -6.14 9.03 18.19
N SER A 79 -7.34 8.98 18.78
CA SER A 79 -8.09 7.71 18.89
C SER A 79 -8.52 7.23 17.51
N TYR A 80 -8.91 5.95 17.38
CA TYR A 80 -9.44 5.41 16.12
C TYR A 80 -10.64 6.24 15.61
N ASP A 81 -11.61 6.55 16.48
CA ASP A 81 -12.79 7.35 16.12
C ASP A 81 -12.44 8.78 15.65
N GLN A 82 -11.42 9.40 16.26
CA GLN A 82 -10.92 10.70 15.84
C GLN A 82 -10.18 10.61 14.49
N ALA A 83 -9.34 9.59 14.31
CA ALA A 83 -8.60 9.36 13.09
C ALA A 83 -9.56 9.12 11.91
N ILE A 84 -10.54 8.22 12.07
CA ILE A 84 -11.50 7.89 11.01
C ILE A 84 -12.38 9.09 10.64
N SER A 85 -12.91 9.80 11.64
CA SER A 85 -13.79 10.94 11.40
C SER A 85 -13.06 12.07 10.70
N SER A 86 -11.86 12.41 11.17
CA SER A 86 -11.08 13.50 10.58
C SER A 86 -10.53 13.13 9.20
N TYR A 87 -10.11 11.88 8.99
CA TYR A 87 -9.55 11.42 7.72
C TYR A 87 -10.58 11.45 6.60
N TYR A 88 -11.76 10.85 6.81
CA TYR A 88 -12.80 10.85 5.79
C TYR A 88 -13.42 12.24 5.58
N ALA A 89 -13.42 13.11 6.60
CA ALA A 89 -13.80 14.51 6.43
C ALA A 89 -12.82 15.28 5.53
N ASP A 90 -11.52 14.97 5.56
CA ASP A 90 -10.53 15.57 4.67
C ASP A 90 -10.61 14.98 3.26
N LEU A 91 -10.80 13.67 3.12
CA LEU A 91 -11.01 13.01 1.82
C LEU A 91 -12.25 13.52 1.07
N GLN A 92 -13.31 13.89 1.78
CA GLN A 92 -14.51 14.49 1.17
C GLN A 92 -14.22 15.85 0.54
N LYS A 93 -13.25 16.60 1.07
CA LYS A 93 -12.87 17.93 0.54
C LYS A 93 -11.95 17.78 -0.66
N ASP A 94 -11.06 16.79 -0.64
CA ASP A 94 -10.12 16.52 -1.71
C ASP A 94 -9.78 15.03 -1.77
N SER A 95 -10.18 14.36 -2.85
CA SER A 95 -9.93 12.92 -3.01
C SER A 95 -8.45 12.56 -3.15
N SER A 96 -7.62 13.48 -3.66
CA SER A 96 -6.16 13.29 -3.81
C SER A 96 -5.41 13.37 -2.47
N GLN A 97 -6.13 13.72 -1.39
CA GLN A 97 -5.60 13.66 -0.03
C GLN A 97 -5.21 12.23 0.36
N ARG A 98 -5.85 11.20 -0.19
CA ARG A 98 -5.52 9.80 0.10
C ARG A 98 -4.07 9.50 -0.22
N GLU A 99 -3.67 9.78 -1.47
CA GLU A 99 -2.34 9.49 -2.00
C GLU A 99 -1.29 10.40 -1.35
N ARG A 100 -1.59 11.71 -1.21
CA ARG A 100 -0.67 12.64 -0.55
C ARG A 100 -0.42 12.30 0.90
N GLU A 101 -1.43 11.87 1.63
CA GLU A 101 -1.25 11.48 3.02
C GLU A 101 -0.50 10.15 3.13
N PHE A 102 -0.73 9.23 2.20
CA PHE A 102 0.02 7.98 2.14
C PHE A 102 1.52 8.26 1.93
N LEU A 103 1.87 9.14 0.99
CA LEU A 103 3.26 9.54 0.73
C LEU A 103 3.92 10.36 1.85
N LYS A 104 3.15 10.87 2.83
CA LYS A 104 3.70 11.44 4.07
C LYS A 104 4.06 10.36 5.09
N ASN A 105 3.41 9.20 5.01
CA ASN A 105 3.63 8.06 5.91
C ASN A 105 4.61 7.03 5.31
N LYS A 106 4.74 6.98 3.98
CA LYS A 106 5.61 6.05 3.24
C LYS A 106 6.43 6.79 2.20
N ASP A 107 7.74 6.55 2.17
CA ASP A 107 8.62 7.15 1.17
C ASP A 107 8.33 6.59 -0.22
N TRP A 108 8.10 7.48 -1.19
CA TRP A 108 7.77 7.08 -2.57
C TRP A 108 8.84 6.21 -3.22
N LYS A 109 10.13 6.51 -2.99
CA LYS A 109 11.23 5.74 -3.61
C LYS A 109 11.27 4.33 -3.02
N GLN A 110 11.01 4.19 -1.73
CA GLN A 110 10.88 2.89 -1.08
C GLN A 110 9.68 2.11 -1.64
N VAL A 111 8.49 2.70 -1.68
CA VAL A 111 7.28 2.06 -2.25
C VAL A 111 7.53 1.58 -3.67
N LYS A 112 8.03 2.46 -4.54
CA LYS A 112 8.35 2.13 -5.94
C LYS A 112 9.40 1.04 -6.05
N GLY A 113 10.48 1.14 -5.27
CA GLY A 113 11.57 0.16 -5.25
C GLY A 113 11.12 -1.23 -4.82
N THR A 114 10.29 -1.30 -3.76
CA THR A 114 9.70 -2.55 -3.26
C THR A 114 8.81 -3.20 -4.31
N ILE A 115 7.93 -2.43 -4.97
CA ILE A 115 7.04 -2.96 -6.01
C ILE A 115 7.86 -3.48 -7.19
N TYR A 116 8.82 -2.68 -7.68
CA TYR A 116 9.66 -3.10 -8.80
C TYR A 116 10.39 -4.40 -8.50
N ALA A 117 11.03 -4.52 -7.34
CA ALA A 117 11.73 -5.74 -6.94
C ALA A 117 10.78 -6.94 -6.73
N GLY A 118 9.55 -6.69 -6.29
CA GLY A 118 8.55 -7.71 -5.97
C GLY A 118 7.80 -8.29 -7.18
N VAL A 119 7.83 -7.64 -8.34
CA VAL A 119 7.10 -8.12 -9.54
C VAL A 119 7.94 -8.24 -10.81
N ALA A 120 9.00 -7.44 -10.97
CA ALA A 120 9.80 -7.43 -12.19
C ALA A 120 10.98 -8.42 -12.09
N PRO A 121 11.22 -9.24 -13.13
CA PRO A 121 12.34 -10.17 -13.13
C PRO A 121 13.68 -9.44 -13.28
N ALA A 122 14.76 -10.10 -12.85
CA ALA A 122 16.08 -9.48 -12.73
C ALA A 122 16.69 -9.01 -14.06
N ASP A 123 16.27 -9.55 -15.20
CA ASP A 123 16.69 -9.09 -16.53
C ASP A 123 15.98 -7.78 -16.92
N ILE A 124 14.72 -7.58 -16.52
CA ILE A 124 13.97 -6.35 -16.72
C ILE A 124 14.47 -5.25 -15.78
N LEU A 125 14.74 -5.57 -14.50
CA LEU A 125 15.30 -4.61 -13.53
C LEU A 125 16.61 -3.97 -14.02
N ARG A 126 17.44 -4.73 -14.76
CA ARG A 126 18.71 -4.25 -15.31
C ARG A 126 18.55 -3.34 -16.55
N LYS A 127 17.38 -3.32 -17.20
CA LYS A 127 17.12 -2.51 -18.39
C LYS A 127 16.72 -1.06 -18.06
N GLY A 128 16.44 -0.77 -16.79
CA GLY A 128 16.11 0.57 -16.32
C GLY A 128 14.60 0.82 -16.20
N GLU A 129 14.26 1.99 -15.65
CA GLU A 129 12.90 2.29 -15.18
C GLU A 129 11.83 2.23 -16.27
N ALA A 130 12.12 2.69 -17.49
CA ALA A 130 11.15 2.64 -18.59
C ALA A 130 10.69 1.20 -18.89
N SER A 131 11.65 0.26 -19.00
CA SER A 131 11.34 -1.15 -19.26
C SER A 131 10.61 -1.82 -18.08
N ILE A 132 10.87 -1.38 -16.85
CA ILE A 132 10.16 -1.88 -15.67
C ILE A 132 8.70 -1.41 -15.72
N LYS A 133 8.45 -0.13 -16.00
CA LYS A 133 7.09 0.43 -16.13
C LYS A 133 6.30 -0.27 -17.24
N GLU A 134 6.89 -0.43 -18.42
CA GLU A 134 6.27 -1.16 -19.54
C GLU A 134 5.91 -2.61 -19.16
N TYR A 135 6.83 -3.31 -18.48
CA TYR A 135 6.58 -4.68 -18.01
C TYR A 135 5.43 -4.76 -17.00
N ILE A 136 5.40 -3.84 -16.03
CA ILE A 136 4.34 -3.79 -15.00
C ILE A 136 3.00 -3.44 -15.64
N GLU A 137 2.95 -2.48 -16.57
CA GLU A 137 1.74 -2.13 -17.29
C GLU A 137 1.17 -3.32 -18.08
N GLU A 138 2.02 -4.09 -18.75
CA GLU A 138 1.59 -5.25 -19.54
C GLU A 138 1.12 -6.42 -18.65
N LYS A 139 1.86 -6.73 -17.57
CA LYS A 139 1.62 -7.94 -16.76
C LYS A 139 0.69 -7.71 -15.57
N TYR A 140 0.72 -6.51 -14.99
CA TYR A 140 0.05 -6.13 -13.75
C TYR A 140 -0.59 -4.73 -13.87
N PRO A 141 -1.60 -4.54 -14.74
CA PRO A 141 -2.17 -3.22 -15.05
C PRO A 141 -2.74 -2.49 -13.81
N GLU A 142 -3.26 -3.22 -12.83
CA GLU A 142 -3.73 -2.66 -11.56
C GLU A 142 -2.58 -2.09 -10.72
N VAL A 143 -1.46 -2.81 -10.63
CA VAL A 143 -0.23 -2.33 -9.97
C VAL A 143 0.35 -1.12 -10.72
N SER A 144 0.31 -1.12 -12.05
CA SER A 144 0.68 0.07 -12.84
C SER A 144 -0.21 1.27 -12.50
N THR A 145 -1.53 1.06 -12.40
CA THR A 145 -2.49 2.10 -12.01
C THR A 145 -2.21 2.62 -10.60
N PHE A 146 -1.93 1.74 -9.63
CA PHE A 146 -1.51 2.11 -8.28
C PHE A 146 -0.27 3.02 -8.30
N LEU A 147 0.78 2.60 -9.00
CA LEU A 147 2.04 3.36 -9.11
C LEU A 147 1.81 4.73 -9.76
N ASN A 148 1.04 4.80 -10.84
CA ASN A 148 0.79 6.05 -11.56
C ASN A 148 0.01 7.07 -10.71
N ARG A 149 -0.95 6.61 -9.88
CA ARG A 149 -1.71 7.49 -8.98
C ARG A 149 -0.82 8.09 -7.89
N LEU A 150 0.07 7.30 -7.31
CA LEU A 150 1.04 7.79 -6.33
C LEU A 150 2.08 8.71 -6.98
N GLU A 151 2.61 8.33 -8.15
CA GLU A 151 3.59 9.15 -8.89
C GLU A 151 3.04 10.52 -9.26
N ALA A 152 1.75 10.61 -9.61
CA ALA A 152 1.10 11.88 -9.96
C ALA A 152 1.05 12.91 -8.82
N VAL A 153 1.26 12.48 -7.57
CA VAL A 153 1.27 13.35 -6.38
C VAL A 153 2.58 13.26 -5.60
N ALA A 154 3.59 12.57 -6.14
CA ALA A 154 4.93 12.52 -5.57
C ALA A 154 5.73 13.75 -6.03
N ASP A 155 6.34 14.45 -5.07
CA ASP A 155 7.22 15.60 -5.33
C ASP A 155 8.61 15.19 -5.86
#